data_AF-A0A498N8Q5-F1
#
_entry.id   AF-A0A498N8Q5-F1
#
_cell.length_a   1.000
_cell.length_b   1.000
_cell.length_c   1.000
_cell.angle_alpha   90.00
_cell.angle_beta   90.00
_cell.angle_gamma   90.00
#
_symmetry.space_group_name_H-M   'P 1'
#
loop_
_entity.id
_entity.type
_entity.pdbx_description
1 polymer ?
#
loop_
_entity_poly.entity_id
_entity_poly.type
_entity_poly.pdbx_seq_one_letter_code
_entity_poly.pdbx_strand_id
1 'polypeptide(L)'
;MNMDDLKQSCYELSLPVTEKCNPISRDIDKANGKQMVQILRRCDAEIFEKKINHDPCHQKLYNSSVIQTMVDVAKRAEMMLRTSFNEMLKAQKQKQICSYIIAGGDRALLTSQEAPEDDPALGARTLDKVCTGKKHVLFIGISCGMSVVNDFDDIRGFINNGFSEMKNKEGDLSSLGPQFVIGHKDFVDAILPSLSPNDMILFLFTANDDLHEVTALADQVRRRTSNLHAIAHDLEKLTVPERICNMFETVLHITWSFSSEEMNSFVMRQRWELSTKWCLNAISTGAHVMKGKVYMNYMIDLRVTNSKLYRRAINILQVVPTALVMIQCSCTLAEARHHLDCHPVIRDAVSACFSSSKNKSTVD
;
A
#
# COMPACT_ATOMS: atom_id res chain seq x y z
N MET A 1 9.27 -36.30 -4.01
CA MET A 1 8.89 -34.98 -4.56
C MET A 1 8.35 -35.25 -5.95
N ASN A 2 7.05 -35.01 -6.18
CA ASN A 2 6.42 -35.38 -7.45
C ASN A 2 6.86 -34.41 -8.57
N MET A 3 6.77 -34.83 -9.83
CA MET A 3 7.19 -34.05 -11.00
C MET A 3 6.43 -32.72 -11.12
N ASP A 4 5.23 -32.65 -10.52
CA ASP A 4 4.41 -31.44 -10.42
C ASP A 4 4.85 -30.48 -9.31
N ASP A 5 5.36 -30.98 -8.17
CA ASP A 5 6.02 -30.16 -7.14
C ASP A 5 7.29 -29.51 -7.72
N LEU A 6 7.99 -30.23 -8.59
CA LEU A 6 9.15 -29.75 -9.33
C LEU A 6 8.77 -28.66 -10.35
N LYS A 7 7.68 -28.81 -11.10
CA LYS A 7 7.23 -27.79 -12.07
C LYS A 7 6.70 -26.52 -11.38
N GLN A 8 5.95 -26.65 -10.29
CA GLN A 8 5.49 -25.51 -9.49
C GLN A 8 6.67 -24.78 -8.83
N SER A 9 7.65 -25.55 -8.31
CA SER A 9 8.93 -25.01 -7.82
C SER A 9 9.70 -24.29 -8.93
N CYS A 10 9.83 -24.86 -10.12
CA CYS A 10 10.49 -24.23 -11.26
C CYS A 10 9.78 -22.96 -11.75
N TYR A 11 8.44 -22.92 -11.74
CA TYR A 11 7.67 -21.73 -12.10
C TYR A 11 7.81 -20.61 -11.07
N GLU A 12 7.66 -20.90 -9.77
CA GLU A 12 7.91 -19.94 -8.68
C GLU A 12 9.37 -19.46 -8.66
N LEU A 13 10.32 -20.30 -9.06
CA LEU A 13 11.72 -19.91 -9.23
C LEU A 13 11.90 -18.89 -10.36
N SER A 14 11.07 -18.95 -11.41
CA SER A 14 11.12 -18.03 -12.55
C SER A 14 10.51 -16.65 -12.30
N LEU A 15 9.64 -16.52 -11.30
CA LEU A 15 9.02 -15.25 -10.95
C LEU A 15 10.03 -14.30 -10.27
N PRO A 16 9.94 -12.98 -10.48
CA PRO A 16 10.67 -12.02 -9.66
C PRO A 16 10.14 -12.03 -8.22
N VAL A 17 10.99 -11.72 -7.23
CA VAL A 17 10.63 -11.75 -5.79
C VAL A 17 9.35 -10.96 -5.48
N THR A 18 9.11 -9.84 -6.17
CA THR A 18 7.91 -9.00 -5.99
C THR A 18 6.61 -9.64 -6.47
N GLU A 19 6.67 -10.73 -7.23
CA GLU A 19 5.53 -11.49 -7.72
C GLU A 19 5.43 -12.89 -7.11
N LYS A 20 6.40 -13.30 -6.27
CA LYS A 20 6.38 -14.59 -5.58
C LYS A 20 5.40 -14.59 -4.42
N CYS A 21 4.81 -15.75 -4.15
CA CYS A 21 4.07 -15.97 -2.91
C CYS A 21 4.98 -15.89 -1.69
N ASN A 22 4.60 -15.08 -0.71
CA ASN A 22 5.24 -15.13 0.60
C ASN A 22 4.73 -16.35 1.40
N PRO A 23 5.62 -17.28 1.84
CA PRO A 23 5.20 -18.44 2.63
C PRO A 23 4.51 -18.09 3.95
N ILE A 24 4.84 -16.95 4.57
CA ILE A 24 4.25 -16.50 5.84
C ILE A 24 2.75 -16.24 5.71
N SER A 25 2.32 -15.75 4.55
CA SER A 25 0.94 -15.35 4.28
C SER A 25 0.17 -16.37 3.44
N ARG A 26 0.70 -17.58 3.22
CA ARG A 26 0.10 -18.56 2.28
C ARG A 26 -1.39 -18.81 2.50
N ASP A 27 -1.83 -18.90 3.76
CA ASP A 27 -3.23 -19.16 4.15
C ASP A 27 -3.88 -17.92 4.79
N ILE A 28 -3.50 -16.72 4.34
CA ILE A 28 -4.02 -15.46 4.89
C ILE A 28 -5.53 -15.32 4.65
N ASP A 29 -6.07 -15.89 3.57
CA ASP A 29 -7.49 -15.97 3.26
C ASP A 29 -8.34 -16.73 4.29
N LYS A 30 -7.71 -17.60 5.09
CA LYS A 30 -8.38 -18.38 6.16
C LYS A 30 -8.14 -17.78 7.56
N ALA A 31 -7.36 -16.72 7.66
CA ALA A 31 -6.97 -16.13 8.93
C ALA A 31 -8.11 -15.30 9.55
N ASN A 32 -8.31 -15.43 10.86
CA ASN A 32 -9.14 -14.47 11.60
C ASN A 32 -8.41 -13.13 11.78
N GLY A 33 -9.11 -12.08 12.23
CA GLY A 33 -8.54 -10.73 12.36
C GLY A 33 -7.24 -10.66 13.17
N LYS A 34 -7.10 -11.44 14.25
CA LYS A 34 -5.86 -11.47 15.05
C LYS A 34 -4.71 -12.12 14.28
N GLN A 35 -4.97 -13.26 13.62
CA GLN A 35 -3.98 -13.96 12.81
C GLN A 35 -3.54 -13.09 11.62
N MET A 36 -4.47 -12.38 10.98
CA MET A 36 -4.21 -11.44 9.89
C MET A 36 -3.15 -10.41 10.27
N VAL A 37 -3.37 -9.70 11.39
CA VAL A 37 -2.44 -8.68 11.89
C VAL A 37 -1.07 -9.30 12.21
N GLN A 38 -1.03 -10.50 12.80
CA GLN A 38 0.22 -11.19 13.08
C GLN A 38 0.99 -11.60 11.82
N ILE A 39 0.29 -12.06 10.78
CA ILE A 39 0.87 -12.44 9.48
C ILE A 39 1.47 -11.20 8.81
N LEU A 40 0.69 -10.11 8.67
CA LEU A 40 1.15 -8.89 8.02
C LEU A 40 2.32 -8.25 8.77
N ARG A 41 2.26 -8.19 10.11
CA ARG A 41 3.38 -7.73 10.95
C ARG A 41 4.66 -8.52 10.69
N ARG A 42 4.56 -9.85 10.53
CA ARG A 42 5.74 -10.69 10.23
C ARG A 42 6.29 -10.40 8.84
N CYS A 43 5.44 -10.16 7.85
CA CYS A 43 5.86 -9.78 6.50
C CYS A 43 6.57 -8.41 6.51
N ASP A 44 6.01 -7.41 7.20
CA ASP A 44 6.65 -6.09 7.36
C ASP A 44 8.03 -6.19 8.06
N ALA A 45 8.18 -7.11 9.01
CA ALA A 45 9.44 -7.34 9.71
C ALA A 45 10.55 -7.96 8.82
N GLU A 46 10.21 -8.62 7.70
CA GLU A 46 11.20 -9.21 6.79
C GLU A 46 12.09 -8.16 6.12
N ILE A 47 11.63 -6.90 6.04
CA ILE A 47 12.42 -5.75 5.57
C ILE A 47 13.68 -5.58 6.42
N PHE A 48 13.56 -5.85 7.73
CA PHE A 48 14.61 -5.61 8.72
C PHE A 48 15.40 -6.87 9.12
N GLU A 49 15.22 -7.98 8.40
CA GLU A 49 15.92 -9.21 8.71
C GLU A 49 17.43 -9.06 8.45
N LYS A 50 18.25 -9.40 9.45
CA LYS A 50 19.72 -9.31 9.41
C LYS A 50 20.42 -10.58 8.94
N LYS A 51 19.68 -11.67 8.72
CA LYS A 51 20.29 -12.94 8.31
C LYS A 51 20.98 -12.76 6.96
N ILE A 52 22.24 -13.17 6.91
CA ILE A 52 23.03 -13.20 5.68
C ILE A 52 22.35 -14.19 4.74
N ASN A 53 21.82 -13.68 3.63
CA ASN A 53 21.33 -14.55 2.58
C ASN A 53 22.54 -15.19 1.91
N HIS A 54 22.59 -16.52 1.85
CA HIS A 54 23.68 -17.23 1.16
C HIS A 54 23.59 -17.11 -0.36
N ASP A 55 22.47 -16.60 -0.88
CA ASP A 55 22.30 -16.28 -2.29
C ASP A 55 22.94 -14.90 -2.59
N PRO A 56 24.06 -14.85 -3.33
CA PRO A 56 24.73 -13.60 -3.68
C PRO A 56 23.88 -12.68 -4.57
N CYS A 57 22.81 -13.18 -5.18
CA CYS A 57 21.90 -12.40 -6.04
C CYS A 57 20.87 -11.58 -5.24
N HIS A 58 20.64 -11.88 -3.97
CA HIS A 58 19.60 -11.24 -3.16
C HIS A 58 20.18 -10.49 -1.96
N GLN A 59 20.35 -9.18 -2.11
CA GLN A 59 20.86 -8.30 -1.06
C GLN A 59 19.76 -7.83 -0.10
N LYS A 60 20.06 -7.75 1.19
CA LYS A 60 19.18 -7.23 2.26
C LYS A 60 19.63 -5.85 2.71
N LEU A 61 18.73 -5.09 3.35
CA LEU A 61 18.96 -3.70 3.77
C LEU A 61 20.20 -3.54 4.68
N TYR A 62 20.48 -4.55 5.51
CA TYR A 62 21.60 -4.52 6.46
C TYR A 62 22.88 -5.17 5.92
N ASN A 63 22.93 -5.57 4.65
CA ASN A 63 24.17 -6.11 4.06
C ASN A 63 25.23 -5.00 3.99
N SER A 64 26.47 -5.33 4.35
CA SER A 64 27.57 -4.35 4.36
C SER A 64 27.79 -3.66 3.01
N SER A 65 27.63 -4.38 1.90
CA SER A 65 27.72 -3.82 0.54
C SER A 65 26.62 -2.79 0.25
N VAL A 66 25.39 -3.04 0.72
CA VAL A 66 24.25 -2.13 0.56
C VAL A 66 24.47 -0.88 1.41
N ILE A 67 24.85 -1.04 2.67
CA ILE A 67 25.16 0.08 3.58
C ILE A 67 26.29 0.94 2.99
N GLN A 68 27.36 0.31 2.50
CA GLN A 68 28.47 1.03 1.87
C GLN A 68 28.02 1.81 0.63
N THR A 69 27.19 1.19 -0.21
CA THR A 69 26.60 1.86 -1.39
C THR A 69 25.76 3.07 -0.98
N MET A 70 24.93 2.95 0.06
CA MET A 70 24.15 4.07 0.60
C MET A 70 25.05 5.20 1.09
N VAL A 71 26.14 4.89 1.78
CA VAL A 71 27.14 5.88 2.23
C VAL A 71 27.78 6.59 1.04
N ASP A 72 28.15 5.86 0.00
CA ASP A 72 28.81 6.44 -1.17
C ASP A 72 27.87 7.31 -2.00
N VAL A 73 26.60 6.89 -2.17
CA VAL A 73 25.55 7.71 -2.79
C VAL A 73 25.28 8.97 -1.96
N ALA A 74 25.19 8.86 -0.63
CA ALA A 74 24.99 9.99 0.26
C ALA A 74 26.13 11.01 0.18
N LYS A 75 27.39 10.56 0.13
CA LYS A 75 28.57 11.44 -0.07
C LYS A 75 28.51 12.19 -1.40
N ARG A 76 28.07 11.54 -2.48
CA ARG A 76 27.90 12.19 -3.79
C ARG A 76 26.79 13.23 -3.76
N ALA A 77 25.65 12.90 -3.15
CA ALA A 77 24.55 13.83 -2.97
C ALA A 77 24.96 15.04 -2.13
N GLU A 78 25.70 14.83 -1.05
CA GLU A 78 26.25 15.88 -0.18
C GLU A 78 27.15 16.84 -0.97
N MET A 79 28.05 16.32 -1.81
CA MET A 79 28.93 17.13 -2.65
C MET A 79 28.15 18.01 -3.64
N MET A 80 27.05 17.50 -4.21
CA MET A 80 26.16 18.27 -5.10
C MET A 80 25.41 19.37 -4.33
N LEU A 81 24.90 19.04 -3.14
CA LEU A 81 24.18 19.98 -2.28
C LEU A 81 25.11 21.08 -1.75
N ARG A 82 26.34 20.76 -1.36
CA ARG A 82 27.33 21.74 -0.88
C ARG A 82 27.68 22.77 -1.95
N THR A 83 27.90 22.30 -3.18
CA THR A 83 28.15 23.17 -4.34
C THR A 83 26.96 24.11 -4.58
N SER A 84 25.74 23.57 -4.53
CA SER A 84 24.49 24.33 -4.74
C SER A 84 24.20 25.32 -3.61
N PHE A 85 24.45 24.95 -2.35
CA PHE A 85 24.24 25.79 -1.17
C PHE A 85 25.24 26.95 -1.12
N ASN A 86 26.51 26.73 -1.49
CA ASN A 86 27.52 27.78 -1.59
C ASN A 86 27.19 28.81 -2.69
N GLU A 87 26.59 28.38 -3.80
CA GLU A 87 26.06 29.30 -4.83
C GLU A 87 24.81 30.05 -4.35
N MET A 88 23.93 29.37 -3.60
CA MET A 88 22.70 29.96 -3.04
C MET A 88 22.98 31.01 -1.96
N LEU A 89 23.95 30.77 -1.06
CA LEU A 89 24.39 31.74 -0.05
C LEU A 89 24.95 33.02 -0.69
N LYS A 90 25.68 32.90 -1.82
CA LYS A 90 26.14 34.06 -2.60
C LYS A 90 24.99 34.84 -3.24
N ALA A 91 23.85 34.19 -3.51
CA ALA A 91 22.70 34.78 -4.20
C ALA A 91 21.57 35.26 -3.26
N GLN A 92 21.67 35.06 -1.94
CA GLN A 92 20.68 35.43 -0.91
C GLN A 92 19.21 35.07 -1.24
N LYS A 93 18.97 33.93 -1.89
CA LYS A 93 17.61 33.46 -2.19
C LYS A 93 17.37 32.07 -1.63
N GLN A 94 16.34 31.89 -0.82
CA GLN A 94 15.80 30.56 -0.54
C GLN A 94 15.12 30.03 -1.81
N LYS A 95 15.64 28.93 -2.35
CA LYS A 95 15.07 28.27 -3.53
C LYS A 95 14.73 26.84 -3.18
N GLN A 96 13.55 26.38 -3.60
CA GLN A 96 13.17 24.97 -3.48
C GLN A 96 14.14 24.10 -4.30
N ILE A 97 14.79 23.15 -3.63
CA ILE A 97 15.85 22.30 -4.21
C ILE A 97 15.37 20.91 -4.63
N CYS A 98 14.20 20.47 -4.15
CA CYS A 98 13.61 19.17 -4.46
C CYS A 98 12.35 19.33 -5.32
N SER A 99 12.11 18.36 -6.20
CA SER A 99 10.93 18.29 -7.06
C SER A 99 10.59 16.82 -7.30
N TYR A 100 9.31 16.49 -7.50
CA TYR A 100 8.87 15.12 -7.81
C TYR A 100 8.33 14.99 -9.24
N ILE A 101 8.38 13.78 -9.79
CA ILE A 101 7.70 13.41 -11.04
C ILE A 101 6.90 12.15 -10.73
N ILE A 102 5.63 12.13 -11.12
CA ILE A 102 4.74 11.00 -10.94
C ILE A 102 4.01 10.70 -12.26
N ALA A 103 3.93 9.43 -12.63
CA ALA A 103 3.17 9.01 -13.80
C ALA A 103 1.68 9.35 -13.60
N GLY A 104 1.06 10.01 -14.58
CA GLY A 104 -0.32 10.51 -14.44
C GLY A 104 -0.48 11.90 -13.80
N GLY A 105 0.64 12.56 -13.40
CA GLY A 105 0.61 13.89 -12.81
C GLY A 105 -0.03 13.90 -11.41
N ASP A 106 -0.39 15.08 -10.91
CA ASP A 106 -0.90 15.20 -9.53
C ASP A 106 -2.24 14.49 -9.31
N ARG A 107 -2.95 14.15 -10.40
CA ARG A 107 -4.15 13.30 -10.34
C ARG A 107 -3.85 11.91 -9.76
N ALA A 108 -2.62 11.42 -9.95
CA ALA A 108 -2.17 10.13 -9.41
C ALA A 108 -1.96 10.13 -7.88
N LEU A 109 -1.95 11.32 -7.24
CA LEU A 109 -1.90 11.41 -5.78
C LEU A 109 -3.20 10.98 -5.10
N LEU A 110 -4.32 11.02 -5.84
CA LEU A 110 -5.66 10.79 -5.29
C LEU A 110 -6.42 9.68 -6.01
N THR A 111 -6.06 9.38 -7.25
CA THR A 111 -6.73 8.37 -8.07
C THR A 111 -5.71 7.42 -8.67
N SER A 112 -6.09 6.16 -8.85
CA SER A 112 -5.22 5.18 -9.51
C SER A 112 -5.04 5.55 -10.99
N GLN A 113 -3.82 5.96 -11.37
CA GLN A 113 -3.42 6.32 -12.72
C GLN A 113 -2.26 5.40 -13.15
N GLU A 114 -2.57 4.14 -13.39
CA GLU A 114 -1.57 3.09 -13.62
C GLU A 114 -1.04 3.08 -15.07
N ALA A 115 -1.91 3.31 -16.06
CA ALA A 115 -1.54 3.22 -17.48
C ALA A 115 -0.36 4.15 -17.89
N PRO A 116 -0.24 5.39 -17.39
CA PRO A 116 0.90 6.24 -17.71
C PRO A 116 2.27 5.68 -17.31
N GLU A 117 2.36 4.68 -16.43
CA GLU A 117 3.63 4.04 -16.05
C GLU A 117 4.27 3.25 -17.22
N ASP A 118 3.46 2.86 -18.21
CA ASP A 118 3.88 2.08 -19.38
C ASP A 118 4.47 2.94 -20.51
N ASP A 119 4.51 4.27 -20.38
CA ASP A 119 5.11 5.18 -21.37
C ASP A 119 6.49 5.72 -20.89
N PRO A 120 7.59 5.00 -21.21
CA PRO A 120 8.94 5.46 -20.85
C PRO A 120 9.33 6.77 -21.56
N ALA A 121 8.77 7.05 -22.75
CA ALA A 121 9.08 8.25 -23.50
C ALA A 121 8.43 9.49 -22.84
N LEU A 122 7.22 9.36 -22.28
CA LEU A 122 6.61 10.38 -21.44
C LEU A 122 7.44 10.66 -20.19
N GLY A 123 7.94 9.61 -19.53
CA GLY A 123 8.85 9.73 -18.40
C GLY A 123 10.11 10.55 -18.74
N ALA A 124 10.77 10.20 -19.85
CA ALA A 124 11.96 10.91 -20.34
C ALA A 124 11.66 12.40 -20.65
N ARG A 125 10.61 12.69 -21.42
CA ARG A 125 10.22 14.08 -21.74
C ARG A 125 9.90 14.90 -20.50
N THR A 126 9.25 14.29 -19.52
CA THR A 126 8.91 14.97 -18.25
C THR A 126 10.15 15.27 -17.44
N LEU A 127 11.10 14.32 -17.39
CA LEU A 127 12.39 14.52 -16.74
C LEU A 127 13.18 15.64 -17.42
N ASP A 128 13.27 15.66 -18.75
CA ASP A 128 13.96 16.71 -19.51
C ASP A 128 13.39 18.11 -19.21
N LYS A 129 12.06 18.21 -19.17
CA LYS A 129 11.37 19.46 -18.84
C LYS A 129 11.72 19.96 -17.43
N VAL A 130 11.74 19.07 -16.44
CA VAL A 130 12.07 19.42 -15.04
C VAL A 130 13.57 19.75 -14.89
N CYS A 131 14.43 19.13 -15.68
CA CYS A 131 15.87 19.35 -15.68
C CYS A 131 16.30 20.60 -16.48
N THR A 132 15.40 21.21 -17.24
CA THR A 132 15.72 22.37 -18.09
C THR A 132 16.35 23.51 -17.26
N GLY A 133 17.55 23.95 -17.66
CA GLY A 133 18.31 25.01 -16.98
C GLY A 133 18.99 24.59 -15.68
N LYS A 134 19.01 23.31 -15.32
CA LYS A 134 19.74 22.78 -14.16
C LYS A 134 21.12 22.28 -14.59
N LYS A 135 22.16 22.71 -13.85
CA LYS A 135 23.55 22.26 -14.10
C LYS A 135 23.82 20.86 -13.54
N HIS A 136 23.22 20.55 -12.40
CA HIS A 136 23.37 19.29 -11.69
C HIS A 136 21.99 18.80 -11.24
N VAL A 137 21.70 17.52 -11.48
CA VAL A 137 20.42 16.89 -11.14
C VAL A 137 20.71 15.56 -10.46
N LEU A 138 20.16 15.37 -9.27
CA LEU A 138 20.05 14.06 -8.63
C LEU A 138 18.64 13.53 -8.92
N PHE A 139 18.56 12.49 -9.75
CA PHE A 139 17.30 11.81 -10.03
C PHE A 139 17.22 10.50 -9.24
N ILE A 140 16.15 10.35 -8.47
CA ILE A 140 15.87 9.13 -7.71
C ILE A 140 14.59 8.52 -8.30
N GLY A 141 14.76 7.51 -9.16
CA GLY A 141 13.66 6.77 -9.74
C GLY A 141 13.16 5.69 -8.78
N ILE A 142 11.86 5.69 -8.47
CA ILE A 142 11.22 4.70 -7.61
C ILE A 142 10.14 3.98 -8.43
N SER A 143 10.20 2.66 -8.48
CA SER A 143 9.17 1.80 -9.07
C SER A 143 8.91 0.64 -8.13
N CYS A 144 7.66 0.52 -7.67
CA CYS A 144 7.22 -0.54 -6.75
C CYS A 144 5.98 -1.22 -7.32
N GLY A 145 5.86 -2.53 -7.11
CA GLY A 145 4.70 -3.33 -7.52
C GLY A 145 3.50 -3.15 -6.59
N MET A 146 3.02 -1.92 -6.41
CA MET A 146 1.80 -1.69 -5.62
C MET A 146 0.56 -1.89 -6.47
N SER A 147 -0.44 -2.58 -5.91
CA SER A 147 -1.73 -2.77 -6.55
C SER A 147 -2.77 -3.07 -5.49
N VAL A 148 -3.53 -2.05 -5.10
CA VAL A 148 -4.84 -2.25 -4.46
C VAL A 148 -5.76 -1.31 -5.20
N VAL A 149 -6.76 -1.88 -5.87
CA VAL A 149 -7.75 -1.10 -6.60
C VAL A 149 -9.06 -1.25 -5.86
N ASN A 150 -9.45 -0.17 -5.18
CA ASN A 150 -10.76 -0.07 -4.55
C ASN A 150 -11.69 0.75 -5.43
N ASP A 151 -12.99 0.57 -5.25
CA ASP A 151 -13.91 1.58 -5.75
C ASP A 151 -13.73 2.86 -4.94
N PHE A 152 -13.86 4.00 -5.61
CA PHE A 152 -13.54 5.29 -5.03
C PHE A 152 -14.39 5.61 -3.80
N ASP A 153 -15.62 5.12 -3.78
CA ASP A 153 -16.58 5.38 -2.71
C ASP A 153 -16.40 4.47 -1.48
N ASP A 154 -15.59 3.40 -1.57
CA ASP A 154 -15.43 2.43 -0.48
C ASP A 154 -14.51 2.97 0.64
N ILE A 155 -13.41 3.67 0.29
CA ILE A 155 -12.44 4.22 1.26
C ILE A 155 -11.94 5.57 0.74
N ARG A 156 -12.15 6.64 1.52
CA ARG A 156 -11.69 8.00 1.21
C ARG A 156 -10.85 8.59 2.34
N GLY A 157 -9.78 9.29 1.96
CA GLY A 157 -8.95 10.06 2.88
C GLY A 157 -9.23 11.55 2.75
N PHE A 158 -9.18 12.26 3.87
CA PHE A 158 -9.28 13.72 3.95
C PHE A 158 -8.10 14.25 4.77
N ILE A 159 -7.64 15.45 4.43
CA ILE A 159 -6.50 16.12 5.07
C ILE A 159 -6.89 17.52 5.52
N ASN A 160 -6.34 17.96 6.65
CA ASN A 160 -6.55 19.32 7.10
C ASN A 160 -6.05 20.32 6.04
N ASN A 161 -6.84 21.37 5.77
CA ASN A 161 -6.54 22.38 4.75
C ASN A 161 -6.39 21.89 3.28
N GLY A 162 -6.73 20.63 2.96
CA GLY A 162 -6.79 20.11 1.59
C GLY A 162 -5.47 20.27 0.80
N PHE A 163 -5.56 20.72 -0.47
CA PHE A 163 -4.39 20.85 -1.35
C PHE A 163 -3.35 21.87 -0.87
N SER A 164 -3.75 22.84 -0.03
CA SER A 164 -2.80 23.79 0.54
C SER A 164 -1.80 23.12 1.48
N GLU A 165 -2.20 22.03 2.15
CA GLU A 165 -1.30 21.19 2.95
C GLU A 165 -0.50 20.22 2.07
N MET A 166 -1.13 19.64 1.04
CA MET A 166 -0.48 18.70 0.11
C MET A 166 0.69 19.31 -0.67
N LYS A 167 0.65 20.62 -0.96
CA LYS A 167 1.72 21.37 -1.66
C LYS A 167 2.14 20.72 -2.98
N ASN A 168 1.17 20.16 -3.70
CA ASN A 168 1.36 19.56 -5.01
C ASN A 168 1.56 20.66 -6.09
N LYS A 169 2.13 20.27 -7.23
CA LYS A 169 2.60 21.20 -8.28
C LYS A 169 1.48 21.85 -9.09
N GLU A 170 0.42 21.11 -9.36
CA GLU A 170 -0.73 21.51 -10.17
C GLU A 170 -1.74 22.33 -9.36
N GLY A 171 -1.50 22.51 -8.06
CA GLY A 171 -2.36 23.28 -7.17
C GLY A 171 -3.65 22.55 -6.81
N ASP A 172 -4.72 23.30 -6.58
CA ASP A 172 -6.01 22.75 -6.18
C ASP A 172 -6.68 22.00 -7.35
N LEU A 173 -6.92 20.70 -7.16
CA LEU A 173 -7.57 19.84 -8.16
C LEU A 173 -9.06 19.57 -7.87
N SER A 174 -9.63 20.19 -6.83
CA SER A 174 -11.02 19.94 -6.38
C SER A 174 -12.07 20.10 -7.49
N SER A 175 -11.81 20.98 -8.47
CA SER A 175 -12.67 21.20 -9.63
C SER A 175 -12.74 20.03 -10.61
N LEU A 176 -11.83 19.05 -10.54
CA LEU A 176 -11.78 17.91 -11.46
C LEU A 176 -12.85 16.83 -11.16
N GLY A 177 -13.50 16.90 -10.00
CA GLY A 177 -14.58 16.00 -9.63
C GLY A 177 -14.66 15.73 -8.12
N PRO A 178 -15.73 15.08 -7.65
CA PRO A 178 -15.96 14.80 -6.24
C PRO A 178 -14.83 14.01 -5.58
N GLN A 179 -14.05 13.27 -6.37
CA GLN A 179 -12.92 12.49 -5.90
C GLN A 179 -11.67 13.31 -5.53
N PHE A 180 -11.59 14.54 -6.05
CA PHE A 180 -10.48 15.45 -5.75
C PHE A 180 -10.80 16.39 -4.59
N VAL A 181 -11.96 16.24 -3.97
CA VAL A 181 -12.40 17.01 -2.82
C VAL A 181 -11.90 16.32 -1.55
N ILE A 182 -10.88 16.88 -0.91
CA ILE A 182 -10.06 16.19 0.12
C ILE A 182 -9.85 16.98 1.40
N GLY A 183 -10.36 18.21 1.52
CA GLY A 183 -10.24 18.99 2.74
C GLY A 183 -11.19 18.49 3.85
N HIS A 184 -10.83 18.68 5.11
CA HIS A 184 -11.75 18.44 6.24
C HIS A 184 -13.04 19.27 6.13
N LYS A 185 -12.93 20.54 5.70
CA LYS A 185 -14.11 21.38 5.43
C LYS A 185 -14.99 20.73 4.36
N ASP A 186 -14.38 20.23 3.30
CA ASP A 186 -15.13 19.60 2.23
C ASP A 186 -15.78 18.28 2.66
N PHE A 187 -15.13 17.51 3.54
CA PHE A 187 -15.75 16.35 4.19
C PHE A 187 -17.02 16.77 4.96
N VAL A 188 -16.93 17.81 5.77
CA VAL A 188 -18.08 18.34 6.54
C VAL A 188 -19.20 18.82 5.62
N ASP A 189 -18.86 19.50 4.52
CA ASP A 189 -19.85 20.11 3.64
C ASP A 189 -20.48 19.07 2.67
N ALA A 190 -19.69 18.13 2.14
CA ALA A 190 -20.11 17.24 1.05
C ALA A 190 -20.39 15.79 1.47
N ILE A 191 -19.76 15.28 2.54
CA ILE A 191 -19.79 13.85 2.88
C ILE A 191 -20.55 13.61 4.19
N LEU A 192 -20.28 14.42 5.21
CA LEU A 192 -20.93 14.32 6.53
C LEU A 192 -22.46 14.32 6.47
N PRO A 193 -23.15 15.10 5.60
CA PRO A 193 -24.61 15.09 5.52
C PRO A 193 -25.19 13.77 5.01
N SER A 194 -24.43 13.00 4.22
CA SER A 194 -24.85 11.73 3.63
C SER A 194 -24.44 10.50 4.43
N LEU A 195 -23.71 10.66 5.54
CA LEU A 195 -23.29 9.52 6.36
C LEU A 195 -24.49 8.79 6.97
N SER A 196 -24.43 7.46 6.86
CA SER A 196 -25.30 6.50 7.52
C SER A 196 -24.69 6.00 8.84
N PRO A 197 -25.47 5.39 9.73
CA PRO A 197 -24.95 4.76 10.95
C PRO A 197 -23.98 3.61 10.71
N ASN A 198 -23.95 3.04 9.51
CA ASN A 198 -23.05 1.94 9.15
C ASN A 198 -21.67 2.44 8.72
N ASP A 199 -21.55 3.72 8.38
CA ASP A 199 -20.28 4.29 7.92
C ASP A 199 -19.31 4.44 9.08
N MET A 200 -18.08 3.98 8.84
CA MET A 200 -16.96 4.06 9.79
C MET A 200 -16.11 5.28 9.48
N ILE A 201 -15.81 6.09 10.50
CA ILE A 201 -14.86 7.20 10.38
C ILE A 201 -13.64 6.93 11.26
N LEU A 202 -12.45 7.02 10.65
CA LEU A 202 -11.17 6.82 11.33
C LEU A 202 -10.37 8.13 11.37
N PHE A 203 -10.14 8.64 12.57
CA PHE A 203 -9.35 9.84 12.80
C PHE A 203 -7.87 9.47 12.98
N LEU A 204 -6.99 10.26 12.37
CA LEU A 204 -5.54 10.10 12.48
C LEU A 204 -4.97 11.40 13.02
N PHE A 205 -4.38 11.38 14.21
CA PHE A 205 -3.82 12.58 14.82
C PHE A 205 -2.73 12.25 15.85
N THR A 206 -2.04 13.28 16.28
CA THR A 206 -0.99 13.25 17.30
C THR A 206 -1.41 14.09 18.49
N ALA A 207 -0.80 13.84 19.66
CA ALA A 207 -0.99 14.71 20.83
C ALA A 207 -0.49 16.16 20.62
N ASN A 208 0.25 16.43 19.54
CA ASN A 208 0.76 17.75 19.18
C ASN A 208 -0.16 18.53 18.23
N ASP A 209 -1.19 17.88 17.66
CA ASP A 209 -2.12 18.55 16.77
C ASP A 209 -3.06 19.47 17.54
N ASP A 210 -3.83 20.30 16.82
CA ASP A 210 -4.89 21.09 17.43
C ASP A 210 -6.04 20.16 17.85
N LEU A 211 -5.97 19.72 19.10
CA LEU A 211 -6.96 18.85 19.71
C LEU A 211 -8.35 19.51 19.82
N HIS A 212 -8.46 20.84 19.74
CA HIS A 212 -9.75 21.52 19.65
C HIS A 212 -10.40 21.30 18.29
N GLU A 213 -9.65 21.38 17.19
CA GLU A 213 -10.15 21.04 15.85
C GLU A 213 -10.58 19.57 15.75
N VAL A 214 -9.75 18.66 16.29
CA VAL A 214 -10.07 17.22 16.35
C VAL A 214 -11.39 16.99 17.10
N THR A 215 -11.53 17.58 18.29
CA THR A 215 -12.74 17.49 19.11
C THR A 215 -13.95 18.05 18.37
N ALA A 216 -13.83 19.24 17.77
CA ALA A 216 -14.93 19.90 17.07
C ALA A 216 -15.41 19.10 15.85
N LEU A 217 -14.50 18.46 15.12
CA LEU A 217 -14.87 17.60 14.00
C LEU A 217 -15.50 16.28 14.48
N ALA A 218 -14.91 15.64 15.51
CA ALA A 218 -15.45 14.42 16.10
C ALA A 218 -16.89 14.63 16.63
N ASP A 219 -17.16 15.74 17.32
CA ASP A 219 -18.50 16.10 17.80
C ASP A 219 -19.52 16.24 16.66
N GLN A 220 -19.11 16.77 15.50
CA GLN A 220 -19.98 16.86 14.34
C GLN A 220 -20.29 15.48 13.74
N VAL A 221 -19.28 14.60 13.65
CA VAL A 221 -19.43 13.22 13.14
C VAL A 221 -20.32 12.39 14.06
N ARG A 222 -20.17 12.50 15.39
CA ARG A 222 -20.96 11.76 16.38
C ARG A 222 -22.46 12.00 16.30
N ARG A 223 -22.89 13.13 15.71
CA ARG A 223 -24.31 13.41 15.46
C ARG A 223 -24.90 12.57 14.32
N ARG A 224 -24.06 11.92 13.51
CA ARG A 224 -24.44 11.10 12.35
C ARG A 224 -24.17 9.62 12.55
N THR A 225 -23.02 9.27 13.12
CA THR A 225 -22.60 7.88 13.35
C THR A 225 -21.88 7.73 14.68
N SER A 226 -22.07 6.61 15.37
CA SER A 226 -21.29 6.22 16.55
C SER A 226 -20.03 5.41 16.21
N ASN A 227 -19.91 4.95 14.96
CA ASN A 227 -18.82 4.11 14.46
C ASN A 227 -17.57 4.95 14.16
N LEU A 228 -17.03 5.56 15.21
CA LEU A 228 -15.98 6.57 15.17
C LEU A 228 -14.75 6.04 15.89
N HIS A 229 -13.62 5.93 15.20
CA HIS A 229 -12.38 5.33 15.70
C HIS A 229 -11.21 6.28 15.53
N ALA A 230 -10.11 6.04 16.23
CA ALA A 230 -8.89 6.84 16.07
C ALA A 230 -7.61 6.02 16.10
N ILE A 231 -6.59 6.50 15.40
CA ILE A 231 -5.18 6.18 15.62
C ILE A 231 -4.53 7.44 16.17
N ALA A 232 -4.07 7.37 17.41
CA ALA A 232 -3.46 8.47 18.13
C ALA A 232 -1.97 8.18 18.39
N HIS A 233 -1.11 9.10 17.98
CA HIS A 233 0.31 9.05 18.31
C HIS A 233 0.63 9.96 19.50
N ASP A 234 1.07 9.35 20.59
CA ASP A 234 1.40 9.99 21.86
C ASP A 234 2.91 10.06 22.07
N LEU A 235 3.36 10.98 22.91
CA LEU A 235 4.71 11.00 23.48
C LEU A 235 4.62 10.63 24.97
N GLU A 236 5.65 9.99 25.54
CA GLU A 236 5.65 9.58 26.96
C GLU A 236 5.26 10.69 27.96
N LYS A 237 5.48 11.96 27.61
CA LYS A 237 5.19 13.13 28.45
C LYS A 237 4.06 14.01 27.90
N LEU A 238 3.49 13.65 26.75
CA LEU A 238 2.42 14.40 26.09
C LEU A 238 1.49 13.41 25.41
N THR A 239 0.41 13.09 26.13
CA THR A 239 -0.59 12.12 25.70
C THR A 239 -1.89 12.82 25.37
N VAL A 240 -2.67 12.25 24.44
CA VAL A 240 -4.03 12.69 24.17
C VAL A 240 -4.86 12.58 25.45
N PRO A 241 -5.58 13.64 25.87
CA PRO A 241 -6.42 13.62 27.06
C PRO A 241 -7.54 12.57 26.98
N GLU A 242 -7.80 11.86 28.08
CA GLU A 242 -8.84 10.82 28.17
C GLU A 242 -10.22 11.30 27.72
N ARG A 243 -10.56 12.57 27.99
CA ARG A 243 -11.82 13.20 27.53
C ARG A 243 -12.01 13.14 26.02
N ILE A 244 -10.91 13.22 25.26
CA ILE A 244 -10.92 13.15 23.79
C ILE A 244 -10.98 11.69 23.36
N CYS A 245 -10.24 10.80 24.01
CA CYS A 245 -10.30 9.37 23.74
C CYS A 245 -11.72 8.81 23.90
N ASN A 246 -12.46 9.27 24.92
CA ASN A 246 -13.84 8.88 25.19
C ASN A 246 -14.85 9.36 24.13
N MET A 247 -14.41 10.12 23.13
CA MET A 247 -15.23 10.48 21.98
C MET A 247 -15.31 9.38 20.92
N PHE A 248 -14.34 8.46 20.93
CA PHE A 248 -14.20 7.40 19.95
C PHE A 248 -14.62 6.06 20.56
N GLU A 249 -15.22 5.19 19.76
CA GLU A 249 -15.56 3.82 20.14
C GLU A 249 -14.30 2.99 20.41
N THR A 250 -13.25 3.19 19.62
CA THR A 250 -11.93 2.60 19.87
C THR A 250 -10.83 3.57 19.48
N VAL A 251 -9.79 3.64 20.31
CA VAL A 251 -8.57 4.40 20.03
C VAL A 251 -7.37 3.47 20.06
N LEU A 252 -6.64 3.42 18.95
CA LEU A 252 -5.34 2.76 18.87
C LEU A 252 -4.26 3.75 19.32
N HIS A 253 -3.85 3.62 20.58
CA HIS A 253 -2.81 4.44 21.18
C HIS A 253 -1.42 3.88 20.90
N ILE A 254 -0.54 4.72 20.33
CA ILE A 254 0.87 4.39 20.12
C ILE A 254 1.71 5.48 20.81
N THR A 255 2.30 5.12 21.95
CA THR A 255 3.18 6.01 22.71
C THR A 255 4.63 5.82 22.27
N TRP A 256 5.30 6.93 21.97
CA TRP A 256 6.70 6.95 21.56
C TRP A 256 7.62 7.47 22.67
N SER A 257 8.64 6.67 22.99
CA SER A 257 9.71 6.98 23.95
C SER A 257 10.91 7.64 23.26
N PHE A 258 11.66 8.47 24.00
CA PHE A 258 12.86 9.12 23.48
C PHE A 258 14.03 9.09 24.46
N SER A 259 15.24 8.91 23.93
CA SER A 259 16.48 9.32 24.59
C SER A 259 16.75 10.79 24.25
N SER A 260 17.40 11.53 25.15
CA SER A 260 17.62 12.99 25.02
C SER A 260 18.40 13.43 23.77
N GLU A 261 19.08 12.50 23.09
CA GLU A 261 19.85 12.77 21.86
C GLU A 261 19.00 12.65 20.57
N GLU A 262 17.80 12.06 20.62
CA GLU A 262 16.94 11.79 19.44
C GLU A 262 15.88 12.87 19.17
N MET A 263 16.00 14.08 19.73
CA MET A 263 15.02 15.16 19.53
C MET A 263 15.12 15.81 18.14
N ASN A 264 15.11 14.99 17.09
CA ASN A 264 14.92 15.44 15.72
C ASN A 264 13.45 15.22 15.33
N SER A 265 12.67 16.31 15.33
CA SER A 265 11.24 16.31 14.98
C SER A 265 10.95 15.67 13.63
N PHE A 266 11.90 15.72 12.69
CA PHE A 266 11.78 15.08 11.38
C PHE A 266 11.76 13.55 11.47
N VAL A 267 12.63 12.95 12.29
CA VAL A 267 12.68 11.50 12.45
C VAL A 267 11.42 10.98 13.13
N MET A 268 10.89 11.73 14.11
CA MET A 268 9.64 11.37 14.78
C MET A 268 8.46 11.37 13.83
N ARG A 269 8.35 12.41 12.98
CA ARG A 269 7.29 12.47 11.97
C ARG A 269 7.33 11.25 11.03
N GLN A 270 8.51 10.86 10.55
CA GLN A 270 8.64 9.66 9.70
C GLN A 270 8.26 8.37 10.43
N ARG A 271 8.55 8.25 11.74
CA ARG A 271 8.11 7.11 12.55
C ARG A 271 6.58 7.05 12.66
N TRP A 272 5.94 8.20 12.88
CA TRP A 272 4.48 8.31 12.90
C TRP A 272 3.88 7.91 11.55
N GLU A 273 4.33 8.54 10.46
CA GLU A 273 3.86 8.25 9.09
C GLU A 273 3.99 6.76 8.73
N LEU A 274 5.15 6.14 9.01
CA LEU A 274 5.37 4.72 8.76
C LEU A 274 4.45 3.84 9.61
N SER A 275 4.28 4.17 10.88
CA SER A 275 3.40 3.44 11.79
C SER A 275 1.94 3.54 11.37
N THR A 276 1.47 4.75 11.03
CA THR A 276 0.11 4.96 10.51
C THR A 276 -0.09 4.14 9.24
N LYS A 277 0.86 4.18 8.30
CA LYS A 277 0.82 3.41 7.05
C LYS A 277 0.72 1.91 7.31
N TRP A 278 1.47 1.35 8.26
CA TRP A 278 1.34 -0.07 8.60
C TRP A 278 -0.01 -0.42 9.21
N CYS A 279 -0.54 0.41 10.12
CA CYS A 279 -1.86 0.22 10.67
C CYS A 279 -2.95 0.27 9.59
N LEU A 280 -2.95 1.29 8.73
CA LEU A 280 -3.90 1.44 7.64
C LEU A 280 -3.81 0.30 6.63
N ASN A 281 -2.59 -0.13 6.26
CA ASN A 281 -2.40 -1.27 5.38
C ASN A 281 -2.94 -2.56 6.00
N ALA A 282 -2.72 -2.80 7.29
CA ALA A 282 -3.23 -3.98 7.97
C ALA A 282 -4.77 -3.98 8.05
N ILE A 283 -5.37 -2.83 8.40
CA ILE A 283 -6.83 -2.66 8.48
C ILE A 283 -7.46 -2.85 7.09
N SER A 284 -7.01 -2.10 6.09
CA SER A 284 -7.59 -2.14 4.75
C SER A 284 -7.38 -3.49 4.05
N THR A 285 -6.19 -4.09 4.17
CA THR A 285 -5.92 -5.43 3.61
C THR A 285 -6.77 -6.48 4.31
N GLY A 286 -6.80 -6.47 5.65
CA GLY A 286 -7.62 -7.41 6.43
C GLY A 286 -9.10 -7.34 6.07
N ALA A 287 -9.65 -6.12 5.93
CA ALA A 287 -11.04 -5.93 5.51
C ALA A 287 -11.33 -6.54 4.13
N HIS A 288 -10.45 -6.34 3.15
CA HIS A 288 -10.63 -6.90 1.80
C HIS A 288 -10.44 -8.42 1.75
N VAL A 289 -9.52 -8.98 2.55
CA VAL A 289 -9.39 -10.43 2.69
C VAL A 289 -10.64 -11.02 3.33
N MET A 290 -11.16 -10.42 4.40
CA MET A 290 -12.40 -10.86 5.06
C MET A 290 -13.65 -10.71 4.17
N LYS A 291 -13.65 -9.76 3.23
CA LYS A 291 -14.67 -9.61 2.17
C LYS A 291 -14.54 -10.67 1.06
N GLY A 292 -13.53 -11.54 1.10
CA GLY A 292 -13.31 -12.62 0.14
C GLY A 292 -12.65 -12.19 -1.16
N LYS A 293 -11.94 -11.05 -1.20
CA LYS A 293 -11.25 -10.55 -2.41
C LYS A 293 -9.88 -11.19 -2.66
N VAL A 294 -9.47 -12.10 -1.79
CA VAL A 294 -8.16 -12.76 -1.82
C VAL A 294 -8.37 -14.27 -1.70
N TYR A 295 -7.63 -15.03 -2.50
CA TYR A 295 -7.55 -16.49 -2.41
C TYR A 295 -6.12 -16.89 -2.10
N MET A 296 -5.90 -17.68 -1.05
CA MET A 296 -4.58 -17.88 -0.45
C MET A 296 -3.94 -16.50 -0.17
N ASN A 297 -2.89 -16.13 -0.87
CA ASN A 297 -2.28 -14.79 -0.87
C ASN A 297 -2.28 -14.10 -2.24
N TYR A 298 -3.18 -14.53 -3.14
CA TYR A 298 -3.38 -13.93 -4.45
C TYR A 298 -4.60 -13.00 -4.47
N MET A 299 -4.45 -11.81 -5.04
CA MET A 299 -5.55 -10.87 -5.26
C MET A 299 -6.41 -11.31 -6.45
N ILE A 300 -7.56 -11.90 -6.18
CA ILE A 300 -8.46 -12.41 -7.23
C ILE A 300 -9.41 -11.33 -7.79
N ASP A 301 -9.66 -10.26 -7.04
CA ASP A 301 -10.42 -9.08 -7.49
C ASP A 301 -9.49 -8.00 -8.06
N LEU A 302 -8.59 -8.38 -8.98
CA LEU A 302 -7.59 -7.50 -9.59
C LEU A 302 -8.16 -6.79 -10.83
N ARG A 303 -8.07 -5.46 -10.89
CA ARG A 303 -8.31 -4.69 -12.12
C ARG A 303 -7.04 -4.58 -12.95
N VAL A 304 -7.09 -5.02 -14.20
CA VAL A 304 -5.93 -4.99 -15.12
C VAL A 304 -5.85 -3.62 -15.82
N THR A 305 -5.00 -2.73 -15.30
CA THR A 305 -4.93 -1.32 -15.75
C THR A 305 -3.58 -0.90 -16.35
N ASN A 306 -2.57 -1.79 -16.33
CA ASN A 306 -1.25 -1.61 -16.95
C ASN A 306 -0.62 -2.97 -17.32
N SER A 307 0.55 -2.94 -17.97
CA SER A 307 1.29 -4.15 -18.38
C SER A 307 1.64 -5.07 -17.22
N LYS A 308 2.04 -4.48 -16.08
CA LYS A 308 2.45 -5.20 -14.87
C LYS A 308 1.29 -6.03 -14.32
N LEU A 309 0.12 -5.42 -14.21
CA LEU A 309 -1.10 -6.06 -13.73
C LEU A 309 -1.65 -7.07 -14.73
N TYR A 310 -1.46 -6.85 -16.03
CA TYR A 310 -1.78 -7.84 -17.05
C TYR A 310 -0.95 -9.12 -16.88
N ARG A 311 0.37 -8.99 -16.69
CA ARG A 311 1.25 -10.15 -16.41
C ARG A 311 0.87 -10.84 -15.10
N ARG A 312 0.57 -10.07 -14.05
CA ARG A 312 0.09 -10.63 -12.78
C ARG A 312 -1.21 -11.40 -12.95
N ALA A 313 -2.17 -10.87 -13.70
CA ALA A 313 -3.44 -11.55 -13.99
C ALA A 313 -3.23 -12.88 -14.73
N ILE A 314 -2.31 -12.93 -15.71
CA ILE A 314 -1.93 -14.20 -16.36
C ILE A 314 -1.40 -15.19 -15.34
N ASN A 315 -0.51 -14.77 -14.44
CA ASN A 315 0.05 -15.63 -13.40
C ASN A 315 -1.05 -16.17 -12.46
N ILE A 316 -2.04 -15.35 -12.11
CA ILE A 316 -3.19 -15.75 -11.27
C ILE A 316 -4.12 -16.71 -12.03
N LEU A 317 -4.37 -16.49 -13.32
CA LEU A 317 -5.20 -17.38 -14.15
C LEU A 317 -4.60 -18.78 -14.33
N GLN A 318 -3.29 -18.96 -14.10
CA GLN A 318 -2.70 -20.30 -14.01
C GLN A 318 -3.06 -21.02 -12.69
N VAL A 319 -3.47 -20.27 -11.66
CA VAL A 319 -3.76 -20.77 -10.31
C VAL A 319 -5.26 -20.99 -10.10
N VAL A 320 -6.12 -20.06 -10.52
CA VAL A 320 -7.57 -20.07 -10.22
C VAL A 320 -8.34 -21.28 -10.80
N PRO A 321 -8.18 -21.65 -12.09
CA PRO A 321 -8.81 -22.85 -12.63
C PRO A 321 -8.37 -24.12 -11.90
N THR A 322 -7.09 -24.18 -11.53
CA THR A 322 -6.52 -25.30 -10.78
C THR A 322 -7.16 -25.40 -9.40
N ALA A 323 -7.30 -24.29 -8.69
CA ALA A 323 -7.99 -24.21 -7.41
C ALA A 323 -9.48 -24.60 -7.51
N LEU A 324 -10.19 -24.13 -8.53
CA LEU A 324 -11.60 -24.46 -8.77
C LEU A 324 -11.80 -25.97 -8.96
N VAL A 325 -10.95 -26.61 -9.77
CA VAL A 325 -11.02 -28.06 -9.97
C VAL A 325 -10.67 -28.82 -8.70
N MET A 326 -9.63 -28.42 -7.94
CA MET A 326 -9.28 -29.04 -6.66
C MET A 326 -10.46 -29.04 -5.68
N ILE A 327 -11.14 -27.89 -5.54
CA ILE A 327 -12.27 -27.74 -4.62
C ILE A 327 -13.49 -28.55 -5.11
N GLN A 328 -13.82 -28.48 -6.40
CA GLN A 328 -15.01 -29.14 -6.94
C GLN A 328 -14.88 -30.66 -7.02
N CYS A 329 -13.68 -31.15 -7.31
CA CYS A 329 -13.41 -32.58 -7.43
C CYS A 329 -12.89 -33.19 -6.11
N SER A 330 -12.69 -32.38 -5.07
CA SER A 330 -12.00 -32.77 -3.82
C SER A 330 -10.70 -33.52 -4.11
N CYS A 331 -9.92 -33.01 -5.06
CA CYS A 331 -8.74 -33.69 -5.59
C CYS A 331 -7.45 -32.93 -5.26
N THR A 332 -6.33 -33.63 -5.37
CA THR A 332 -5.00 -33.06 -5.22
C THR A 332 -4.68 -32.09 -6.36
N LEU A 333 -3.64 -31.26 -6.17
CA LEU A 333 -3.16 -30.32 -7.18
C LEU A 333 -2.78 -31.00 -8.50
N ALA A 334 -2.14 -32.18 -8.41
CA ALA A 334 -1.73 -32.95 -9.58
C ALA A 334 -2.94 -33.47 -10.37
N GLU A 335 -3.95 -33.99 -9.67
CA GLU A 335 -5.20 -34.44 -10.28
C GLU A 335 -5.97 -33.28 -10.92
N ALA A 336 -6.02 -32.12 -10.26
CA ALA A 336 -6.68 -30.93 -10.80
C ALA A 336 -6.02 -30.41 -12.08
N ARG A 337 -4.68 -30.39 -12.13
CA ARG A 337 -3.93 -30.05 -13.35
C ARG A 337 -4.16 -31.08 -14.45
N HIS A 338 -4.16 -32.37 -14.12
CA HIS A 338 -4.48 -33.42 -15.08
C HIS A 338 -5.88 -33.24 -15.68
N HIS A 339 -6.89 -32.91 -14.87
CA HIS A 339 -8.24 -32.60 -15.35
C HIS A 339 -8.28 -31.39 -16.29
N LEU A 340 -7.51 -30.34 -15.99
CA LEU A 340 -7.39 -29.16 -16.85
C LEU A 340 -6.66 -29.49 -18.16
N ASP A 341 -5.55 -30.22 -18.10
CA ASP A 341 -4.73 -30.60 -19.26
C ASP A 341 -5.48 -31.57 -20.21
N CYS A 342 -6.41 -32.37 -19.67
CA CYS A 342 -7.28 -33.24 -20.45
C CYS A 342 -8.31 -32.49 -21.31
N HIS A 343 -8.46 -31.17 -21.15
CA HIS A 343 -9.35 -30.35 -21.97
C HIS A 343 -8.61 -29.19 -22.64
N PRO A 344 -8.83 -28.96 -23.94
CA PRO A 344 -8.19 -27.85 -24.65
C PRO A 344 -8.73 -26.47 -24.21
N VAL A 345 -9.86 -26.45 -23.50
CA VAL A 345 -10.53 -25.23 -23.03
C VAL A 345 -10.82 -25.36 -21.53
N ILE A 346 -10.30 -24.43 -20.74
CA ILE A 346 -10.42 -24.42 -19.27
C ILE A 346 -11.89 -24.46 -18.81
N ARG A 347 -12.78 -23.73 -19.48
CA ARG A 347 -14.22 -23.75 -19.18
C ARG A 347 -14.80 -25.17 -19.29
N ASP A 348 -14.34 -25.94 -20.27
CA ASP A 348 -14.88 -27.26 -20.55
C ASP A 348 -14.35 -28.27 -19.53
N ALA A 349 -13.08 -28.17 -19.11
CA ALA A 349 -12.54 -28.90 -17.96
C ALA A 349 -13.32 -28.61 -16.67
N VAL A 350 -13.50 -27.33 -16.35
CA VAL A 350 -14.22 -26.89 -15.15
C VAL A 350 -15.67 -27.38 -15.20
N SER A 351 -16.34 -27.29 -16.36
CA SER A 351 -17.73 -27.77 -16.56
C SER A 351 -17.86 -29.29 -16.45
N ALA A 352 -16.87 -30.05 -16.93
CA ALA A 352 -16.82 -31.50 -16.78
C ALA A 352 -16.69 -31.91 -15.30
N CYS A 353 -15.86 -31.19 -14.54
CA CYS A 353 -15.73 -31.36 -13.09
C CYS A 353 -17.06 -31.10 -12.37
N PHE A 354 -17.78 -30.02 -12.71
CA PHE A 354 -19.11 -29.71 -12.15
C PHE A 354 -20.17 -30.77 -12.48
N SER A 355 -20.10 -31.37 -13.67
CA SER A 355 -21.04 -32.42 -14.11
C SER A 355 -20.80 -33.74 -13.38
N SER A 356 -19.55 -34.05 -13.03
CA SER A 356 -19.17 -35.27 -12.30
C SER A 356 -19.58 -35.25 -10.81
N SER A 357 -19.61 -34.07 -10.18
CA SER A 357 -19.99 -33.88 -8.78
C SER A 357 -21.50 -34.07 -8.55
N LYS A 358 -22.34 -33.64 -9.51
CA LYS A 358 -23.80 -33.85 -9.46
C LYS A 358 -24.24 -35.32 -9.53
N ASN A 359 -23.45 -36.18 -10.17
CA ASN A 359 -23.74 -37.61 -10.25
C ASN A 359 -23.35 -38.38 -8.97
N LYS A 360 -22.58 -37.77 -8.05
CA LYS A 360 -22.24 -38.37 -6.75
C LYS A 360 -23.23 -38.05 -5.62
N SER A 361 -24.14 -37.09 -5.83
CA SER A 361 -25.12 -36.64 -4.81
C SER A 361 -26.54 -37.19 -5.01
N THR A 362 -26.75 -38.05 -6.01
CA THR A 362 -28.04 -38.70 -6.31
C THR A 362 -28.05 -40.20 -6.01
N VAL A 363 -26.99 -40.70 -5.35
CA VAL A 363 -26.88 -42.07 -4.86
C VAL A 363 -26.48 -42.01 -3.39
N ASP A 364 -27.44 -41.67 -2.54
CA ASP A 364 -27.53 -42.06 -1.11
C ASP A 364 -28.92 -41.69 -0.57
#